data_AF-A0A496YSN2-F1
#
_entry.id   AF-A0A496YSN2-F1
#
_cell.length_a   1.000
_cell.length_b   1.000
_cell.length_c   1.000
_cell.angle_alpha   90.00
_cell.angle_beta   90.00
_cell.angle_gamma   90.00
#
_symmetry.space_group_name_H-M   'P 1'
#
loop_
_entity.id
_entity.type
_entity.pdbx_description
1 polymer ?
#
loop_
_entity_poly.entity_id
_entity_poly.type
_entity_poly.pdbx_seq_one_letter_code
_entity_poly.pdbx_strand_id
1 'polypeptide(L)'
;MRGLETFYLNVATVATDPQAMIIAARENASTQKGLGELQLILQKLLMNNNIQKSTNLGNKVQEAIVSHLSSKYKGTKDLGIKHAPLYVLIGAEMPAILVETGFISNPLERKHLLWTSYQKDLAKGICSGIVSYLSGTTDGSHRSLR
;
A
#
# COMPACT_ATOMS: atom_id res chain seq x y z
N MET A 1 0.49 -2.01 -18.80
CA MET A 1 0.73 -0.99 -17.75
C MET A 1 2.21 -0.94 -17.39
N ARG A 2 2.64 0.11 -16.68
CA ARG A 2 3.93 0.22 -15.99
C ARG A 2 3.82 1.27 -14.87
N GLY A 3 4.51 1.08 -13.76
CA GLY A 3 4.55 1.98 -12.62
C GLY A 3 4.40 1.29 -11.27
N LEU A 4 4.48 2.10 -10.22
CA LEU A 4 4.38 1.68 -8.82
C LEU A 4 3.12 2.26 -8.23
N GLU A 5 2.33 1.44 -7.54
CA GLU A 5 1.11 1.85 -6.86
C GLU A 5 1.06 1.23 -5.46
N THR A 6 0.47 1.98 -4.53
CA THR A 6 0.25 1.50 -3.16
C THR A 6 -1.23 1.54 -2.85
N PHE A 7 -1.77 0.44 -2.35
CA PHE A 7 -3.15 0.30 -1.95
C PHE A 7 -3.29 0.32 -0.43
N TYR A 8 -4.34 0.96 0.07
CA TYR A 8 -4.79 0.79 1.45
C TYR A 8 -6.21 0.21 1.47
N LEU A 9 -6.56 -0.40 2.60
CA LEU A 9 -7.90 -0.95 2.76
C LEU A 9 -8.93 0.17 2.86
N ASN A 10 -9.90 0.14 1.95
CA ASN A 10 -11.15 0.84 2.15
C ASN A 10 -12.29 -0.07 1.73
N VAL A 11 -13.15 -0.38 2.69
CA VAL A 11 -14.32 -1.24 2.55
C VAL A 11 -15.63 -0.44 2.63
N ALA A 12 -15.56 0.85 2.95
CA ALA A 12 -16.70 1.74 3.16
C ALA A 12 -17.22 2.35 1.86
N THR A 13 -16.37 2.47 0.83
CA THR A 13 -16.73 3.02 -0.47
C THR A 13 -16.32 2.08 -1.60
N VAL A 14 -17.08 2.08 -2.69
CA VAL A 14 -16.66 1.45 -3.95
C VAL A 14 -15.39 2.16 -4.41
N ALA A 15 -14.34 1.40 -4.74
CA ALA A 15 -13.12 1.99 -5.26
C ALA A 15 -13.45 2.82 -6.51
N THR A 16 -13.00 4.07 -6.53
CA THR A 16 -13.27 4.99 -7.65
C THR A 16 -12.48 4.64 -8.91
N ASP A 17 -11.45 3.79 -8.79
CA ASP A 17 -10.65 3.29 -9.91
C ASP A 17 -11.08 1.85 -10.30
N PRO A 18 -11.57 1.62 -11.54
CA PRO A 18 -11.88 0.28 -12.04
C PRO A 18 -10.70 -0.69 -11.98
N GLN A 19 -9.46 -0.21 -12.07
CA GLN A 19 -8.26 -1.06 -11.96
C GLN A 19 -8.05 -1.53 -10.52
N ALA A 20 -8.33 -0.67 -9.53
CA ALA A 20 -8.28 -1.06 -8.12
C ALA A 20 -9.31 -2.16 -7.80
N MET A 21 -10.49 -2.13 -8.44
CA MET A 21 -11.50 -3.19 -8.31
C MET A 21 -11.04 -4.53 -8.91
N ILE A 22 -10.39 -4.50 -10.07
CA ILE A 22 -9.84 -5.71 -10.71
C ILE A 22 -8.74 -6.34 -9.85
N ILE A 23 -7.87 -5.51 -9.28
CA ILE A 23 -6.82 -5.96 -8.35
C ILE A 23 -7.44 -6.56 -7.09
N ALA A 24 -8.43 -5.88 -6.49
CA ALA A 24 -9.14 -6.41 -5.34
C ALA A 24 -9.78 -7.78 -5.64
N ALA A 25 -10.48 -7.92 -6.78
CA ALA A 25 -11.07 -9.19 -7.17
C ALA A 25 -10.01 -10.30 -7.33
N ARG A 26 -8.86 -9.98 -7.93
CA ARG A 26 -7.76 -10.92 -8.11
C ARG A 26 -7.11 -11.35 -6.80
N GLU A 27 -6.78 -10.40 -5.91
CA GLU A 27 -6.15 -10.68 -4.61
C GLU A 27 -7.14 -11.34 -3.62
N ASN A 28 -8.43 -11.06 -3.75
CA ASN A 28 -9.45 -11.71 -2.93
C ASN A 28 -9.70 -13.15 -3.39
N ALA A 29 -9.56 -13.45 -4.69
CA ALA A 29 -9.74 -14.79 -5.23
C ALA A 29 -8.70 -15.81 -4.71
N SER A 30 -7.50 -15.35 -4.34
CA SER A 30 -6.47 -16.20 -3.74
C SER A 30 -6.65 -16.39 -2.22
N THR A 31 -7.55 -15.62 -1.59
CA THR A 31 -7.80 -15.66 -0.13
C THR A 31 -8.92 -16.66 0.20
N GLN A 32 -8.58 -17.84 0.76
CA GLN A 32 -9.53 -18.93 1.10
C GLN A 32 -10.50 -18.67 2.27
N LYS A 33 -10.70 -17.43 2.74
CA LYS A 33 -11.58 -17.14 3.89
C LYS A 33 -12.92 -16.57 3.44
N GLY A 34 -13.97 -17.39 3.53
CA GLY A 34 -15.36 -16.95 3.50
C GLY A 34 -15.71 -16.18 4.76
N LEU A 35 -15.46 -14.87 4.77
CA LEU A 35 -15.96 -13.98 5.81
C LEU A 35 -17.43 -13.66 5.52
N GLY A 36 -18.32 -13.99 6.45
CA GLY A 36 -19.73 -13.63 6.36
C GLY A 36 -19.93 -12.11 6.36
N GLU A 37 -20.97 -11.63 5.66
CA GLU A 37 -21.26 -10.19 5.47
C GLU A 37 -21.32 -9.39 6.78
N LEU A 38 -21.85 -9.99 7.85
CA LEU A 38 -21.95 -9.35 9.16
C LEU A 38 -20.57 -9.14 9.82
N GLN A 39 -19.67 -10.12 9.69
CA GLN A 39 -18.29 -10.02 10.19
C GLN A 39 -17.53 -8.91 9.44
N LEU A 40 -17.79 -8.79 8.13
CA LEU A 40 -17.24 -7.74 7.30
C LEU A 40 -17.72 -6.37 7.80
N ILE A 41 -19.03 -6.18 7.99
CA ILE A 41 -19.65 -4.93 8.47
C ILE A 41 -19.09 -4.51 9.84
N LEU A 42 -19.01 -5.44 10.79
CA LEU A 42 -18.44 -5.16 12.12
C LEU A 42 -16.98 -4.73 12.03
N GLN A 43 -16.18 -5.38 11.19
CA GLN A 43 -14.82 -4.91 10.94
C GLN A 43 -14.77 -3.53 10.26
N LYS A 44 -15.68 -3.21 9.33
CA LYS A 44 -15.72 -1.85 8.74
C LYS A 44 -15.88 -0.76 9.82
N LEU A 45 -16.73 -1.01 10.81
CA LEU A 45 -16.97 -0.05 11.91
C LEU A 45 -15.75 0.11 12.81
N LEU A 46 -15.04 -0.98 13.11
CA LEU A 46 -13.84 -0.96 13.95
C LEU A 46 -12.60 -0.40 13.23
N MET A 47 -12.57 -0.45 11.89
CA MET A 47 -11.40 -0.10 11.08
C MET A 47 -11.28 1.38 10.71
N ASN A 48 -12.28 2.23 10.98
CA ASN A 48 -12.27 3.63 10.54
C ASN A 48 -11.03 4.42 11.01
N ASN A 49 -10.52 4.19 12.22
CA ASN A 49 -9.31 4.85 12.72
C ASN A 49 -8.02 4.39 12.03
N ASN A 50 -8.00 3.18 11.47
CA ASN A 50 -6.84 2.63 10.76
C ASN A 50 -6.81 3.04 9.29
N ILE A 51 -7.93 3.48 8.71
CA ILE A 51 -7.96 3.97 7.32
C ILE A 51 -7.05 5.19 7.17
N GLN A 52 -7.22 6.23 7.99
CA GLN A 52 -6.40 7.44 7.88
C GLN A 52 -4.91 7.15 8.12
N LYS A 53 -4.60 6.30 9.10
CA LYS A 53 -3.22 5.89 9.40
C LYS A 53 -2.61 5.09 8.25
N SER A 54 -3.38 4.19 7.63
CA SER A 54 -2.97 3.40 6.46
C SER A 54 -2.76 4.29 5.23
N THR A 55 -3.62 5.29 5.01
CA THR A 55 -3.44 6.30 3.96
C THR A 55 -2.14 7.07 4.15
N ASN A 56 -1.87 7.54 5.38
CA ASN A 56 -0.63 8.27 5.69
C ASN A 56 0.62 7.38 5.52
N LEU A 57 0.57 6.13 5.99
CA LEU A 57 1.63 5.14 5.78
C LEU A 57 1.86 4.89 4.29
N GLY A 58 0.78 4.69 3.52
CA GLY A 58 0.82 4.46 2.08
C GLY A 58 1.47 5.61 1.33
N ASN A 59 1.12 6.86 1.65
CA ASN A 59 1.75 8.04 1.05
C ASN A 59 3.26 8.09 1.31
N LYS A 60 3.69 7.88 2.56
CA LYS A 60 5.13 7.90 2.91
C LYS A 60 5.91 6.80 2.23
N VAL A 61 5.34 5.60 2.13
CA VAL A 61 5.96 4.47 1.43
C VAL A 61 6.00 4.72 -0.08
N GLN A 62 4.92 5.19 -0.69
CA GLN A 62 4.86 5.51 -2.13
C GLN A 62 5.88 6.58 -2.51
N GLU A 63 5.91 7.72 -1.80
CA GLU A 63 6.85 8.82 -2.04
C GLU A 63 8.31 8.34 -1.94
N ALA A 64 8.64 7.57 -0.91
CA ALA A 64 10.00 7.07 -0.68
C ALA A 64 10.45 6.08 -1.76
N ILE A 65 9.58 5.15 -2.15
CA ILE A 65 9.86 4.19 -3.23
C ILE A 65 10.11 4.94 -4.55
N VAL A 66 9.20 5.85 -4.94
CA VAL A 66 9.29 6.59 -6.20
C VAL A 66 10.55 7.43 -6.24
N SER A 67 10.89 8.13 -5.15
CA SER A 67 12.14 8.90 -5.05
C SER A 67 13.38 8.02 -5.23
N HIS A 68 13.42 6.87 -4.54
CA HIS A 68 14.58 5.98 -4.59
C HIS A 68 14.78 5.36 -5.98
N LEU A 69 13.70 4.98 -6.65
CA LEU A 69 13.76 4.28 -7.94
C LEU A 69 13.86 5.22 -9.14
N SER A 70 13.19 6.37 -9.13
CA SER A 70 13.21 7.32 -10.25
C SER A 70 14.61 7.90 -10.51
N SER A 71 15.45 8.01 -9.48
CA SER A 71 16.84 8.47 -9.59
C SER A 71 17.76 7.47 -10.32
N LYS A 72 17.42 6.18 -10.34
CA LYS A 72 18.27 5.09 -10.85
C LYS A 72 17.70 4.39 -12.08
N TYR A 73 16.38 4.30 -12.18
CA TYR A 73 15.68 3.51 -13.19
C TYR A 73 14.78 4.43 -14.02
N LYS A 74 15.24 4.74 -15.24
CA LYS A 74 14.46 5.53 -16.20
C LYS A 74 13.13 4.84 -16.49
N GLY A 75 12.06 5.63 -16.56
CA GLY A 75 10.71 5.12 -16.84
C GLY A 75 9.95 4.63 -15.60
N THR A 76 10.50 4.78 -14.40
CA THR A 76 9.73 4.66 -13.14
C THR A 76 8.55 5.62 -13.20
N LYS A 77 7.33 5.10 -13.03
CA LYS A 77 6.10 5.87 -13.05
C LYS A 77 5.40 5.76 -11.70
N ASP A 78 5.04 6.90 -11.14
CA ASP A 78 4.18 6.96 -9.96
C ASP A 78 2.71 6.79 -10.39
N LEU A 79 2.03 5.78 -9.85
CA LEU A 79 0.60 5.55 -10.05
C LEU A 79 -0.22 5.95 -8.82
N GLY A 80 0.44 6.48 -7.79
CA GLY A 80 -0.16 7.04 -6.59
C GLY A 80 -0.66 6.00 -5.59
N ILE A 81 -1.33 6.53 -4.57
CA ILE A 81 -2.06 5.72 -3.59
C ILE A 81 -3.51 5.49 -4.04
N LYS A 82 -4.01 4.29 -3.80
CA LYS A 82 -5.37 3.88 -4.17
C LYS A 82 -6.03 3.14 -3.01
N HIS A 83 -7.34 2.99 -3.09
CA HIS A 83 -8.11 2.25 -2.09
C HIS A 83 -8.95 1.17 -2.75
N ALA A 84 -9.02 0.01 -2.10
CA ALA A 84 -9.82 -1.11 -2.59
C ALA A 84 -10.21 -2.04 -1.42
N PRO A 85 -11.28 -2.84 -1.56
CA PRO A 85 -11.69 -3.83 -0.56
C PRO A 85 -10.80 -5.08 -0.64
N LEU A 86 -9.56 -4.98 -0.17
CA LEU A 86 -8.54 -6.04 -0.20
C LEU A 86 -8.64 -6.94 1.03
N TYR A 87 -8.99 -8.21 0.85
CA TYR A 87 -9.22 -9.18 1.94
C TYR A 87 -7.97 -9.44 2.78
N VAL A 88 -6.78 -9.36 2.19
CA VAL A 88 -5.51 -9.49 2.92
C VAL A 88 -5.30 -8.39 3.97
N LEU A 89 -5.94 -7.22 3.80
CA LEU A 89 -5.86 -6.12 4.76
C LEU A 89 -7.02 -6.15 5.77
N ILE A 90 -8.02 -7.01 5.56
CA ILE A 90 -9.20 -7.14 6.42
C ILE A 90 -8.79 -7.79 7.75
N GLY A 91 -9.18 -7.17 8.86
CA GLY A 91 -8.78 -7.57 10.21
C GLY A 91 -7.42 -7.07 10.69
N ALA A 92 -6.74 -6.21 9.94
CA ALA A 92 -5.56 -5.52 10.45
C ALA A 92 -5.93 -4.56 11.61
N GLU A 93 -5.47 -4.90 12.82
CA GLU A 93 -5.64 -4.06 14.02
C GLU A 93 -4.69 -2.86 14.03
N MET A 94 -3.74 -2.81 13.09
CA MET A 94 -2.75 -1.75 12.88
C MET A 94 -2.89 -1.14 11.46
N PRO A 95 -2.21 -0.02 11.17
CA PRO A 95 -2.14 0.53 9.81
C PRO A 95 -1.53 -0.48 8.84
N ALA A 96 -2.18 -0.71 7.69
CA ALA A 96 -1.78 -1.74 6.73
C ALA A 96 -1.95 -1.26 5.28
N ILE A 97 -0.97 -1.61 4.44
CA ILE A 97 -0.93 -1.27 3.01
C ILE A 97 -0.49 -2.47 2.18
N LEU A 98 -0.86 -2.48 0.91
CA LEU A 98 -0.37 -3.41 -0.11
C LEU A 98 0.42 -2.60 -1.14
N VAL A 99 1.68 -2.97 -1.39
CA VAL A 99 2.54 -2.27 -2.36
C VAL A 99 2.65 -3.10 -3.62
N GLU A 100 2.18 -2.56 -4.75
CA GLU A 100 2.41 -3.14 -6.08
C GLU A 100 3.77 -2.66 -6.59
N THR A 101 4.69 -3.61 -6.74
CA THR A 101 6.11 -3.31 -6.99
C THR A 101 6.48 -3.21 -8.47
N GLY A 102 5.50 -3.42 -9.35
CA GLY A 102 5.64 -3.36 -10.81
C GLY A 102 4.85 -4.47 -11.50
N PHE A 103 4.63 -4.33 -12.81
CA PHE A 103 3.78 -5.25 -13.57
C PHE A 103 4.61 -6.35 -14.26
N ILE A 104 4.45 -7.61 -13.83
CA ILE A 104 5.11 -8.76 -14.48
C ILE A 104 4.69 -8.92 -15.96
N SER A 105 3.51 -8.43 -16.33
CA SER A 105 3.04 -8.40 -17.71
C SER A 105 3.85 -7.43 -18.60
N ASN A 106 4.54 -6.47 -18.00
CA ASN A 106 5.45 -5.57 -18.70
C ASN A 106 6.87 -6.20 -18.80
N PRO A 107 7.41 -6.44 -20.01
CA PRO A 107 8.72 -7.07 -20.15
C PRO A 107 9.88 -6.31 -19.49
N LEU A 108 9.82 -4.98 -19.48
CA LEU A 108 10.86 -4.14 -18.89
C LEU A 108 10.82 -4.21 -17.36
N GLU A 109 9.64 -4.09 -16.76
CA GLU A 109 9.51 -4.21 -15.29
C GLU A 109 9.77 -5.63 -14.82
N ARG A 110 9.33 -6.65 -15.56
CA ARG A 110 9.68 -8.05 -15.28
C ARG A 110 11.21 -8.23 -15.21
N LYS A 111 11.95 -7.66 -16.16
CA LYS A 111 13.42 -7.73 -16.16
C LYS A 111 14.01 -7.04 -14.94
N HIS A 112 13.51 -5.86 -14.58
CA HIS A 112 13.94 -5.14 -13.38
C HIS A 112 13.64 -5.90 -12.09
N LEU A 113 12.45 -6.50 -11.97
CA LEU A 113 12.05 -7.30 -10.82
C LEU A 113 12.93 -8.55 -10.60
N LEU A 114 13.63 -9.03 -11.63
CA LEU A 114 14.62 -10.11 -11.50
C LEU A 114 16.00 -9.63 -11.05
N TRP A 115 16.28 -8.33 -11.07
CA TRP A 115 17.56 -7.78 -10.65
C TRP A 115 17.62 -7.62 -9.14
N THR A 116 18.59 -8.27 -8.50
CA THR A 116 18.84 -8.14 -7.06
C THR A 116 19.11 -6.69 -6.64
N SER A 117 19.74 -5.87 -7.50
CA SER A 117 19.94 -4.45 -7.22
C SER A 117 18.63 -3.67 -7.15
N TYR A 118 17.71 -3.92 -8.10
CA TYR A 118 16.39 -3.29 -8.13
C TYR A 118 15.56 -3.69 -6.91
N GLN A 119 15.53 -4.98 -6.57
CA GLN A 119 14.84 -5.47 -5.36
C GLN A 119 15.40 -4.83 -4.08
N LYS A 120 16.73 -4.67 -3.98
CA LYS A 120 17.37 -3.99 -2.83
C LYS A 120 16.99 -2.52 -2.76
N ASP A 121 16.97 -1.82 -3.89
CA ASP A 121 16.62 -0.40 -3.93
C ASP A 121 15.13 -0.17 -3.65
N LEU A 122 14.26 -1.06 -4.13
CA LEU A 122 12.84 -1.09 -3.78
C LEU A 122 12.64 -1.32 -2.27
N ALA A 123 13.32 -2.32 -1.70
CA ALA A 123 13.25 -2.62 -0.27
C ALA A 123 13.75 -1.45 0.61
N LYS A 124 14.81 -0.75 0.17
CA LYS A 124 15.29 0.48 0.82
C LYS A 124 14.23 1.59 0.77
N GLY A 125 13.58 1.78 -0.38
CA GLY A 125 12.47 2.73 -0.52
C GLY A 125 11.34 2.42 0.46
N ILE A 126 10.90 1.17 0.54
CA ILE A 126 9.86 0.72 1.49
C ILE A 126 10.29 1.00 2.93
N CYS A 127 11.49 0.57 3.31
CA CYS A 127 12.02 0.76 4.66
C CYS A 127 12.10 2.24 5.04
N SER A 128 12.61 3.09 4.14
CA SER A 128 12.70 4.53 4.34
C SER A 128 11.32 5.17 4.53
N GLY A 129 10.32 4.73 3.77
CA GLY A 129 8.95 5.21 3.93
C GLY A 129 8.32 4.82 5.27
N ILE A 130 8.55 3.58 5.73
CA ILE A 130 8.11 3.11 7.05
C ILE A 130 8.78 3.92 8.17
N VAL A 131 10.10 4.12 8.09
CA VAL A 131 10.83 4.93 9.07
C VAL A 131 10.30 6.36 9.09
N SER A 132 10.08 6.97 7.92
CA SER A 132 9.52 8.33 7.83
C SER A 132 8.12 8.42 8.46
N TYR A 133 7.27 7.42 8.25
CA TYR A 133 5.96 7.34 8.89
C TYR A 133 6.06 7.28 10.43
N LEU A 134 6.97 6.44 10.95
CA LEU A 134 7.19 6.28 12.40
C LEU A 134 7.78 7.54 13.04
N SER A 135 8.72 8.21 12.38
CA SER A 135 9.32 9.46 12.87
C SER A 135 8.34 10.64 12.83
N GLY A 136 7.39 10.64 11.89
CA GLY A 136 6.31 11.63 11.85
C GLY A 136 5.21 11.38 12.90
N THR A 137 5.11 10.16 13.46
CA THR A 137 4.14 9.83 14.51
C THR A 137 4.64 10.15 15.92
N THR A 138 5.92 10.49 16.10
CA THR A 138 6.53 10.82 17.41
C THR A 138 6.20 12.20 17.97
N ASP A 139 5.48 13.08 17.26
CA ASP A 139 5.24 14.47 17.71
C ASP A 139 3.90 14.73 18.43
N GLY A 140 3.18 13.67 18.85
CA GLY A 140 1.85 13.80 19.47
C GLY A 140 1.71 13.49 20.96
N SER A 141 2.70 12.87 21.61
CA SER A 141 2.52 12.31 22.97
C SER A 141 3.52 12.80 24.04
N HIS A 142 4.44 13.72 23.72
CA HIS A 142 5.43 14.20 24.71
C HIS A 142 5.70 15.72 24.72
N ARG A 143 4.82 16.57 24.15
CA ARG A 143 4.88 18.03 24.34
C ARG A 143 3.71 18.54 25.18
N SER A 144 3.66 18.08 26.42
CA SER A 144 3.05 18.85 27.52
C SER A 144 3.89 18.56 28.77
N LEU A 145 4.20 19.61 29.53
CA LEU A 145 5.12 19.69 30.67
C LEU A 145 6.58 20.04 30.34
N ARG A 146 6.79 21.23 29.75
CA ARG A 146 7.74 22.21 30.26
C ARG A 146 7.19 23.61 30.05
#